data_AF-A0A438I508-F1
#
_entry.id   AF-A0A438I508-F1
#
_cell.length_a   1.000
_cell.length_b   1.000
_cell.length_c   1.000
_cell.angle_alpha   90.00
_cell.angle_beta   90.00
_cell.angle_gamma   90.00
#
_symmetry.space_group_name_H-M   'P 1'
#
loop_
_entity.id
_entity.type
_entity.pdbx_description
1 polymer ?
#
loop_
_entity_poly.entity_id
_entity_poly.type
_entity_poly.pdbx_seq_one_letter_code
_entity_poly.pdbx_strand_id
1 'polypeptide(L)'
;MPQTKEASLSASEFMMLRQAKLVGVGLITLLHVRFLSFCAATENQPCRPSSCGDIQNISNPFRLKGDPLGCGHPDPAYELACENSRTILYGKYHVAEINYDNYTIRVVVVGLEKSNCFSLPLYSLTADHLDGYKYPDELDTVVLMNCARPIFDQYYIPIVPATAPMLLSLPHNHMLMR
;
A
#
# COMPACT_ATOMS: atom_id res chain seq x y z
N MET A 1 40.74 -57.67 32.34
CA MET A 1 39.90 -56.45 32.38
C MET A 1 40.81 -55.28 32.70
N PRO A 2 41.08 -54.35 31.77
CA PRO A 2 41.87 -53.17 32.11
C PRO A 2 40.98 -52.14 32.82
N GLN A 3 41.49 -51.64 33.95
CA GLN A 3 40.84 -50.67 34.83
C GLN A 3 40.71 -49.31 34.14
N THR A 4 39.51 -48.74 34.22
CA THR A 4 39.21 -47.35 33.89
C THR A 4 39.97 -46.44 34.86
N LYS A 5 40.97 -45.69 34.37
CA LYS A 5 41.57 -44.57 35.11
C LYS A 5 40.62 -43.38 35.02
N GLU A 6 40.03 -42.98 36.15
CA GLU A 6 39.39 -41.68 36.25
C GLU A 6 40.46 -40.59 36.24
N ALA A 7 40.43 -39.74 35.21
CA ALA A 7 41.24 -38.54 35.14
C ALA A 7 40.64 -37.48 36.08
N SER A 8 41.29 -37.22 37.22
CA SER A 8 40.93 -36.10 38.09
C SER A 8 41.60 -34.82 37.60
N LEU A 9 40.80 -33.80 37.29
CA LEU A 9 41.29 -32.47 36.90
C LEU A 9 41.94 -31.76 38.10
N SER A 10 43.02 -31.04 37.86
CA SER A 10 43.70 -30.24 38.88
C SER A 10 42.88 -29.01 39.30
N ALA A 11 43.13 -28.48 40.50
CA ALA A 11 42.43 -27.30 41.02
C ALA A 11 42.58 -26.06 40.11
N SER A 12 43.72 -25.91 39.44
CA SER A 12 43.95 -24.84 38.45
C SER A 12 43.10 -25.03 37.20
N GLU A 13 42.97 -26.25 36.68
CA GLU A 13 42.10 -26.55 35.52
C GLU A 13 40.62 -26.35 35.85
N PHE A 14 40.19 -26.72 37.07
CA PHE A 14 38.83 -26.43 37.55
C PHE A 14 38.57 -24.92 37.66
N MET A 15 39.55 -24.14 38.14
CA MET A 15 39.43 -22.68 38.17
C MET A 15 39.39 -22.09 36.75
N MET A 16 40.21 -22.57 35.82
CA MET A 16 40.19 -22.13 34.42
C MET A 16 38.87 -22.48 33.73
N LEU A 17 38.30 -23.66 34.01
CA LEU A 17 36.96 -24.04 33.54
C LEU A 17 35.87 -23.13 34.12
N ARG A 18 35.97 -22.79 35.42
CA ARG A 18 35.02 -21.87 36.08
C ARG A 18 35.10 -20.47 35.46
N GLN A 19 36.30 -19.94 35.24
CA GLN A 19 36.49 -18.65 34.60
C GLN A 19 35.98 -18.66 33.15
N ALA A 20 36.29 -19.69 32.37
CA ALA A 20 35.80 -19.84 31.01
C ALA A 20 34.26 -19.95 30.95
N LYS A 21 33.64 -20.66 31.90
CA LYS A 21 32.17 -20.73 32.04
C LYS A 21 31.56 -19.39 32.44
N LEU A 22 32.18 -18.66 33.38
CA LEU A 22 31.75 -17.32 33.79
C LEU A 22 31.80 -16.33 32.62
N VAL A 23 32.89 -16.36 31.84
CA VAL A 23 33.05 -15.56 30.62
C VAL A 23 32.00 -15.96 29.56
N GLY A 24 31.78 -17.26 29.36
CA GLY A 24 30.76 -17.76 28.44
C GLY A 24 29.34 -17.32 28.81
N VAL A 25 28.95 -17.43 30.08
CA VAL A 25 27.64 -16.96 30.58
C VAL A 25 27.53 -15.45 30.44
N GLY A 26 28.60 -14.70 30.73
CA GLY A 26 28.64 -13.24 30.52
C GLY A 26 28.42 -12.84 29.05
N LEU A 27 29.05 -13.54 28.10
CA LEU A 27 28.85 -13.29 26.67
C LEU A 27 27.44 -13.63 26.21
N ILE A 28 26.88 -14.77 26.65
CA ILE A 28 25.52 -15.18 26.30
C ILE A 28 24.49 -14.19 26.86
N THR A 29 24.65 -13.75 28.11
CA THR A 29 23.76 -12.74 28.70
C THR A 29 23.86 -11.39 27.99
N LEU A 30 25.07 -10.95 27.64
CA LEU A 30 25.26 -9.76 26.79
C LEU A 30 24.56 -9.88 25.43
N LEU A 31 24.67 -11.04 24.76
CA LEU A 31 23.98 -11.28 23.49
C LEU A 31 22.46 -11.26 23.63
N HIS A 32 21.91 -11.88 24.67
CA HIS A 32 20.46 -11.85 24.95
C HIS A 32 19.97 -10.44 25.26
N VAL A 33 20.71 -9.65 26.04
CA VAL A 33 20.37 -8.25 26.34
C VAL A 33 20.41 -7.39 25.08
N ARG A 34 21.40 -7.59 24.20
CA ARG A 34 21.47 -6.88 22.90
C ARG A 34 20.31 -7.26 21.98
N PHE A 35 19.93 -8.53 21.94
CA PHE A 35 18.80 -9.01 21.17
C PHE A 35 17.46 -8.46 21.69
N LEU A 36 17.25 -8.48 23.01
CA LEU A 36 16.08 -7.88 23.66
C LEU A 36 16.00 -6.36 23.43
N SER A 37 17.14 -5.67 23.47
CA SER A 37 17.22 -4.23 23.18
C SER A 37 16.87 -3.90 21.72
N PHE A 38 17.16 -4.80 20.78
CA PHE A 38 16.79 -4.62 19.36
C PHE A 38 15.28 -4.78 19.18
N CYS A 39 14.65 -5.75 19.85
CA CYS A 39 13.20 -5.92 19.82
C CYS A 39 12.43 -4.79 20.52
N ALA A 40 12.97 -4.25 21.62
CA ALA A 40 12.34 -3.15 22.37
C ALA A 40 12.39 -1.79 21.63
N ALA A 41 13.28 -1.63 20.64
CA ALA A 41 13.38 -0.41 19.84
C ALA A 41 12.21 -0.22 18.85
N THR A 42 11.29 -1.19 18.75
CA THR A 42 10.20 -1.19 17.77
C THR A 42 8.88 -0.62 18.29
N GLU A 43 8.75 -0.32 19.58
CA GLU A 43 7.43 0.03 20.15
C GLU A 43 7.13 1.52 20.35
N ASN A 44 8.07 2.44 20.12
CA ASN A 44 7.82 3.87 20.38
C ASN A 44 8.52 4.83 19.42
N GLN A 45 8.75 4.42 18.16
CA GLN A 45 9.06 5.44 17.14
C GLN A 45 7.74 6.11 16.75
N PRO A 46 7.53 7.40 17.06
CA PRO A 46 6.35 8.09 16.58
C PRO A 46 6.35 8.05 15.06
N CYS A 47 5.33 7.42 14.49
CA CYS A 47 5.15 7.37 13.04
C CYS A 47 4.87 8.78 12.55
N ARG A 48 5.90 9.42 12.00
CA ARG A 48 5.74 10.70 11.34
C ARG A 48 4.95 10.46 10.05
N PRO A 49 3.84 11.20 9.83
CA PRO A 49 3.08 11.06 8.60
C PRO A 49 3.98 11.28 7.39
N SER A 50 3.85 10.40 6.41
CA SER A 50 4.55 10.48 5.14
C SER A 50 3.69 11.25 4.12
N SER A 51 4.27 11.70 3.01
CA SER A 51 3.55 12.45 1.98
C SER A 51 4.11 12.10 0.59
N CYS A 52 3.25 12.13 -0.43
CA CYS A 52 3.65 11.93 -1.82
C CYS A 52 2.74 12.74 -2.76
N GLY A 53 3.34 13.65 -3.54
CA GLY A 53 2.57 14.46 -4.48
C GLY A 53 1.51 15.31 -3.79
N ASP A 54 0.27 15.21 -4.29
CA ASP A 54 -0.88 15.93 -3.74
C ASP A 54 -1.43 15.29 -2.44
N ILE A 55 -1.09 14.03 -2.17
CA ILE A 55 -1.53 13.34 -0.95
C ILE A 55 -0.54 13.62 0.18
N GLN A 56 -1.02 14.38 1.16
CA GLN A 56 -0.25 14.82 2.32
C GLN A 56 -0.72 14.09 3.58
N ASN A 57 0.19 13.98 4.57
CA ASN A 57 -0.12 13.41 5.89
C ASN A 57 -0.69 11.98 5.84
N ILE A 58 -0.11 11.14 4.98
CA ILE A 58 -0.38 9.72 4.93
C ILE A 58 -0.01 9.11 6.28
N SER A 59 -1.02 8.50 6.89
CA SER A 59 -0.98 7.89 8.21
C SER A 59 -1.90 6.68 8.26
N ASN A 60 -1.83 5.95 9.39
CA ASN A 60 -2.61 4.75 9.67
C ASN A 60 -4.11 4.98 9.34
N PRO A 61 -4.77 4.10 8.56
CA PRO A 61 -4.34 2.75 8.17
C PRO A 61 -3.36 2.68 7.00
N PHE A 62 -3.23 3.73 6.21
CA PHE A 62 -2.37 3.74 5.03
C PHE A 62 -0.90 3.95 5.38
N ARG A 63 -0.02 3.45 4.52
CA ARG A 63 1.43 3.71 4.57
C ARG A 63 2.02 3.78 3.18
N LEU A 64 3.07 4.55 3.00
CA LEU A 64 3.88 4.48 1.78
C LEU A 64 4.78 3.26 1.82
N LYS A 65 5.05 2.69 0.65
CA LYS A 65 6.07 1.66 0.48
C LYS A 65 7.43 2.21 0.92
N GLY A 66 8.02 1.58 1.94
CA GLY A 66 9.26 2.02 2.57
C GLY A 66 9.08 2.74 3.91
N ASP A 67 7.84 3.06 4.31
CA ASP A 67 7.57 3.53 5.68
C ASP A 67 7.96 2.43 6.70
N PRO A 68 8.42 2.83 7.91
CA PRO A 68 8.82 1.88 8.94
C PRO A 68 7.72 0.85 9.24
N LEU A 69 8.13 -0.35 9.62
CA LEU A 69 7.21 -1.38 10.10
C LEU A 69 6.43 -0.83 11.30
N GLY A 70 5.12 -1.05 11.31
CA GLY A 70 4.21 -0.54 12.35
C GLY A 70 3.61 0.85 12.06
N CYS A 71 4.04 1.56 11.01
CA CYS A 71 3.50 2.88 10.65
C CYS A 71 2.31 2.85 9.69
N GLY A 72 1.48 1.82 9.78
CA GLY A 72 0.27 1.62 9.02
C GLY A 72 -0.30 0.23 9.28
N HIS A 73 -1.38 -0.11 8.59
CA HIS A 73 -1.97 -1.43 8.70
C HIS A 73 -1.04 -2.49 8.07
N PRO A 74 -0.90 -3.69 8.68
CA PRO A 74 0.01 -4.73 8.19
C PRO A 74 -0.46 -5.39 6.89
N ASP A 75 -1.75 -5.27 6.56
CA ASP A 75 -2.31 -5.77 5.30
C ASP A 75 -1.76 -4.97 4.10
N PRO A 76 -1.16 -5.65 3.09
CA PRO A 76 -0.67 -5.01 1.87
C PRO A 76 -1.72 -4.18 1.12
N ALA A 77 -3.01 -4.40 1.35
CA ALA A 77 -4.08 -3.58 0.80
C ALA A 77 -3.93 -2.09 1.12
N TYR A 78 -3.38 -1.75 2.28
CA TYR A 78 -3.18 -0.37 2.72
C TYR A 78 -1.82 0.22 2.35
N GLU A 79 -0.98 -0.52 1.62
CA GLU A 79 0.29 -0.03 1.12
C GLU A 79 0.11 0.78 -0.17
N LEU A 80 0.60 2.01 -0.15
CA LEU A 80 0.58 2.95 -1.27
C LEU A 80 1.98 3.06 -1.87
N ALA A 81 2.09 3.00 -3.19
CA ALA A 81 3.33 3.34 -3.89
C ALA A 81 3.40 4.86 -4.15
N CYS A 82 4.62 5.39 -4.24
CA CYS A 82 4.88 6.77 -4.65
C CYS A 82 5.79 6.75 -5.87
N GLU A 83 5.25 7.08 -7.04
CA GLU A 83 6.00 7.07 -8.30
C GLU A 83 5.79 8.40 -9.02
N ASN A 84 6.87 9.06 -9.43
CA ASN A 84 6.82 10.34 -10.14
C ASN A 84 5.94 11.40 -9.45
N SER A 85 6.04 11.50 -8.12
CA SER A 85 5.20 12.38 -7.28
C SER A 85 3.69 12.09 -7.40
N ARG A 86 3.31 10.84 -7.67
CA ARG A 86 1.92 10.37 -7.64
C ARG A 86 1.77 9.20 -6.68
N THR A 87 0.74 9.25 -5.86
CA THR A 87 0.35 8.15 -4.97
C THR A 87 -0.47 7.12 -5.73
N ILE A 88 -0.09 5.84 -5.59
CA ILE A 88 -0.67 4.75 -6.37
C ILE A 88 -1.12 3.62 -5.44
N LEU A 89 -2.38 3.20 -5.60
CA LEU A 89 -2.97 2.04 -4.92
C LEU A 89 -2.91 0.82 -5.86
N TYR A 90 -2.49 -0.34 -5.32
CA TYR A 90 -2.36 -1.62 -6.05
C TYR A 90 -1.51 -1.57 -7.34
N GLY A 91 -0.62 -0.57 -7.47
CA GLY A 91 0.16 -0.35 -8.69
C GLY A 91 -0.69 0.01 -9.92
N LYS A 92 -1.98 0.26 -9.74
CA LYS A 92 -2.94 0.45 -10.82
C LYS A 92 -3.61 1.81 -10.72
N TYR A 93 -4.10 2.20 -9.56
CA TYR A 93 -4.99 3.35 -9.42
C TYR A 93 -4.27 4.57 -8.84
N HIS A 94 -4.50 5.74 -9.41
CA HIS A 94 -4.02 6.99 -8.81
C HIS A 94 -4.93 7.38 -7.65
N VAL A 95 -4.35 7.65 -6.49
CA VAL A 95 -5.11 8.14 -5.33
C VAL A 95 -5.40 9.62 -5.53
N ALA A 96 -6.67 9.99 -5.53
CA ALA A 96 -7.11 11.38 -5.64
C ALA A 96 -7.32 12.02 -4.26
N GLU A 97 -7.79 11.24 -3.29
CA GLU A 97 -8.09 11.73 -1.94
C GLU A 97 -8.10 10.59 -0.93
N ILE A 98 -7.66 10.89 0.30
CA ILE A 98 -7.84 10.03 1.46
C ILE A 98 -8.59 10.85 2.50
N ASN A 99 -9.74 10.36 2.95
CA ASN A 99 -10.53 10.99 3.98
C ASN A 99 -10.48 10.14 5.24
N TYR A 100 -9.74 10.62 6.24
CA TYR A 100 -9.55 9.94 7.52
C TYR A 100 -10.78 10.00 8.43
N ASP A 101 -11.60 11.04 8.34
CA ASP A 101 -12.82 11.19 9.15
C ASP A 101 -13.88 10.17 8.76
N ASN A 102 -14.02 9.92 7.45
CA ASN A 102 -14.99 8.99 6.88
C ASN A 102 -14.40 7.60 6.56
N TYR A 103 -13.09 7.41 6.80
CA TYR A 103 -12.37 6.19 6.44
C TYR A 103 -12.54 5.78 4.96
N THR A 104 -12.51 6.75 4.05
CA THR A 104 -12.67 6.50 2.61
C THR A 104 -11.40 6.85 1.84
N ILE A 105 -11.19 6.14 0.75
CA ILE A 105 -10.15 6.44 -0.25
C ILE A 105 -10.82 6.61 -1.61
N ARG A 106 -10.46 7.70 -2.29
CA ARG A 106 -10.94 7.98 -3.65
C ARG A 106 -9.81 7.73 -4.62
N VAL A 107 -10.06 6.88 -5.60
CA VAL A 107 -9.09 6.53 -6.64
C VAL A 107 -9.60 6.87 -8.03
N VAL A 108 -8.67 7.07 -8.95
CA VAL A 108 -8.92 7.35 -10.36
C VAL A 108 -8.13 6.36 -11.20
N VAL A 109 -8.79 5.80 -12.22
CA VAL A 109 -8.16 4.92 -13.19
C VAL A 109 -7.20 5.71 -14.06
N VAL A 110 -6.02 5.16 -14.31
CA VAL A 110 -5.02 5.78 -15.18
C VAL A 110 -5.58 5.93 -16.59
N GLY A 111 -5.22 7.04 -17.26
CA GLY A 111 -5.74 7.39 -18.59
C GLY A 111 -6.90 8.38 -18.53
N LEU A 112 -7.55 8.54 -17.39
CA LEU A 112 -8.54 9.60 -17.18
C LEU A 112 -7.84 10.91 -16.80
N GLU A 113 -8.09 11.96 -17.58
CA GLU A 113 -7.57 13.31 -17.32
C GLU A 113 -8.71 14.26 -16.96
N LYS A 114 -8.59 14.94 -15.83
CA LYS A 114 -9.62 15.87 -15.32
C LYS A 114 -10.01 16.97 -16.32
N SER A 115 -9.06 17.41 -17.16
CA SER A 115 -9.27 18.47 -18.16
C SER A 115 -9.79 17.96 -19.51
N ASN A 116 -9.80 16.64 -19.75
CA ASN A 116 -10.15 16.07 -21.05
C ASN A 116 -11.35 15.13 -20.93
N CYS A 117 -12.52 15.61 -21.32
CA CYS A 117 -13.76 14.82 -21.31
C CYS A 117 -13.76 13.63 -22.27
N PHE A 118 -12.77 13.53 -23.18
CA PHE A 118 -12.59 12.41 -24.10
C PHE A 118 -11.51 11.43 -23.67
N SER A 119 -10.90 11.65 -22.49
CA SER A 119 -9.91 10.72 -21.96
C SER A 119 -10.57 9.37 -21.65
N LEU A 120 -9.98 8.29 -22.15
CA LEU A 120 -10.47 6.93 -21.91
C LEU A 120 -9.65 6.30 -20.79
N PRO A 121 -10.30 5.55 -19.87
CA PRO A 121 -9.54 4.78 -18.89
C PRO A 121 -8.73 3.70 -19.61
N LEU A 122 -7.50 3.46 -19.16
CA LEU A 122 -6.63 2.44 -19.77
C LEU A 122 -7.17 1.01 -19.59
N TYR A 123 -8.04 0.81 -18.60
CA TYR A 123 -8.68 -0.45 -18.29
C TYR A 123 -9.98 -0.20 -17.52
N SER A 124 -10.89 -1.17 -17.49
CA SER A 124 -12.13 -1.07 -16.73
C SER A 124 -11.85 -1.26 -15.23
N LEU A 125 -12.50 -0.46 -14.38
CA LEU A 125 -12.52 -0.67 -12.95
C LEU A 125 -13.81 -1.41 -12.59
N THR A 126 -13.66 -2.63 -12.10
CA THR A 126 -14.77 -3.47 -11.63
C THR A 126 -14.60 -3.79 -10.14
N ALA A 127 -15.71 -4.10 -9.47
CA ALA A 127 -15.75 -4.27 -8.01
C ALA A 127 -14.81 -5.36 -7.49
N ASP A 128 -14.61 -6.42 -8.26
CA ASP A 128 -13.67 -7.52 -8.01
C ASP A 128 -12.21 -7.05 -7.87
N HIS A 129 -11.83 -5.95 -8.52
CA HIS A 129 -10.47 -5.41 -8.40
C HIS A 129 -10.21 -4.65 -7.10
N LEU A 130 -11.24 -4.45 -6.26
CA LEU A 130 -11.17 -3.72 -4.99
C LEU A 130 -11.54 -4.60 -3.79
N ASP A 131 -11.32 -5.92 -3.87
CA ASP A 131 -11.74 -6.93 -2.89
C ASP A 131 -11.30 -6.63 -1.42
N GLY A 132 -10.27 -5.79 -1.22
CA GLY A 132 -9.82 -5.33 0.09
C GLY A 132 -10.56 -4.12 0.68
N TYR A 133 -11.49 -3.51 -0.07
CA TYR A 133 -12.22 -2.30 0.33
C TYR A 133 -13.73 -2.52 0.22
N LYS A 134 -14.47 -2.05 1.24
CA LYS A 134 -15.93 -1.98 1.15
C LYS A 134 -16.30 -0.83 0.21
N TYR A 135 -16.97 -1.15 -0.90
CA TYR A 135 -17.55 -0.18 -1.82
C TYR A 135 -19.02 0.10 -1.44
N PRO A 136 -19.60 1.24 -1.86
CA PRO A 136 -21.02 1.51 -1.66
C PRO A 136 -21.88 0.45 -2.35
N ASP A 137 -22.97 0.02 -1.70
CA ASP A 137 -23.85 -1.07 -2.17
C ASP A 137 -24.47 -0.79 -3.56
N GLU A 138 -24.51 0.46 -4.00
CA GLU A 138 -24.91 0.90 -5.34
C GLU A 138 -23.69 1.36 -6.15
N LEU A 139 -23.06 0.43 -6.87
CA LEU A 139 -22.12 0.76 -7.94
C LEU A 139 -22.92 1.07 -9.21
N ASP A 140 -23.13 2.35 -9.48
CA ASP A 140 -23.54 2.80 -10.82
C ASP A 140 -22.37 2.52 -11.78
N THR A 141 -22.51 1.45 -12.56
CA THR A 141 -21.47 1.03 -13.50
C THR A 141 -21.57 1.88 -14.74
N VAL A 142 -20.51 2.63 -14.99
CA VAL A 142 -20.47 3.52 -16.14
C VAL A 142 -19.65 2.90 -17.27
N VAL A 143 -20.30 2.64 -18.41
CA VAL A 143 -19.63 2.10 -19.61
C VAL A 143 -19.44 3.20 -20.64
N LEU A 144 -18.20 3.36 -21.09
CA LEU A 144 -17.84 4.30 -22.14
C LEU A 144 -17.67 3.57 -23.46
N MET A 145 -18.43 3.97 -24.47
CA MET A 145 -18.43 3.32 -25.79
C MET A 145 -18.45 4.33 -26.93
N ASN A 146 -17.95 3.89 -28.09
CA ASN A 146 -17.97 4.67 -29.33
C ASN A 146 -19.17 4.24 -30.17
N CYS A 147 -20.02 5.20 -30.54
CA CYS A 147 -21.21 4.92 -31.33
C CYS A 147 -21.03 5.42 -32.77
N ALA A 148 -21.30 4.56 -33.75
CA ALA A 148 -21.31 4.95 -35.17
C ALA A 148 -22.56 5.77 -35.55
N ARG A 149 -23.62 5.73 -34.72
CA ARG A 149 -24.88 6.46 -34.91
C ARG A 149 -25.40 6.95 -33.55
N PRO A 150 -26.17 8.06 -33.50
CA PRO A 150 -26.82 8.50 -32.27
C PRO A 150 -27.77 7.42 -31.73
N ILE A 151 -27.72 7.17 -30.44
CA ILE A 151 -28.65 6.27 -29.73
C ILE A 151 -29.65 7.14 -28.97
N PHE A 152 -30.93 6.77 -29.03
CA PHE A 152 -32.00 7.43 -28.28
C PHE A 152 -32.58 6.42 -27.29
N ASP A 153 -32.01 6.38 -26.09
CA ASP A 153 -32.49 5.57 -25.00
C ASP A 153 -32.15 6.27 -23.67
N GLN A 154 -33.01 6.08 -22.67
CA GLN A 154 -33.00 6.81 -21.40
C GLN A 154 -31.78 6.50 -20.50
N TYR A 155 -31.10 5.39 -20.74
CA TYR A 155 -29.91 4.96 -19.99
C TYR A 155 -28.61 5.50 -20.59
N TYR A 156 -28.69 6.25 -21.69
CA TYR A 156 -27.51 6.79 -22.36
C TYR A 156 -27.41 8.30 -22.23
N ILE A 157 -26.19 8.77 -21.94
CA ILE A 157 -25.85 10.18 -21.83
C ILE A 157 -24.83 10.52 -22.93
N PRO A 158 -25.16 11.43 -23.88
CA PRO A 158 -24.22 11.85 -24.91
C PRO A 158 -23.11 12.73 -24.31
N ILE A 159 -21.85 12.41 -24.61
CA ILE A 159 -20.70 13.23 -24.23
C ILE A 159 -20.49 14.29 -25.32
N VAL A 160 -20.81 15.54 -25.01
CA VAL A 160 -20.67 16.66 -25.94
C VAL A 160 -19.38 17.43 -25.61
N PRO A 161 -18.49 17.73 -26.59
CA PRO A 161 -17.30 18.53 -26.34
C PRO A 161 -17.67 19.91 -25.82
N ALA A 162 -17.04 20.35 -24.72
CA ALA A 162 -17.24 21.68 -24.16
C ALA A 162 -16.84 22.84 -25.12
N THR A 163 -16.10 22.52 -26.20
CA THR A 163 -15.57 23.48 -27.17
C THR A 163 -16.22 23.41 -28.56
N ALA A 164 -17.20 22.53 -28.79
CA ALA A 164 -17.82 22.43 -30.10
C ALA A 164 -18.86 23.54 -30.31
N PRO A 165 -18.68 24.46 -31.30
CA PRO A 165 -19.82 25.19 -31.82
C PRO A 165 -20.77 24.17 -32.44
N MET A 166 -22.07 24.42 -32.31
CA MET A 166 -23.21 23.54 -32.58
C MET A 166 -23.33 22.98 -34.04
N LEU A 167 -22.28 23.01 -34.87
CA LEU A 167 -22.35 22.82 -36.32
C LEU A 167 -21.27 21.94 -36.96
N LEU A 168 -20.47 21.16 -36.22
CA LEU A 168 -19.56 20.21 -36.88
C LEU A 168 -19.79 18.78 -36.41
N SER A 169 -20.24 17.96 -37.36
CA SER A 169 -20.25 16.51 -37.32
C SER A 169 -18.87 15.98 -36.91
N LEU A 170 -18.71 15.60 -35.65
CA LEU A 170 -17.56 14.79 -35.23
C LEU A 170 -17.82 13.32 -35.59
N PRO A 171 -16.83 12.61 -36.15
CA PRO A 171 -17.00 11.23 -36.60
C PRO A 171 -17.08 10.19 -35.47
N HIS A 172 -16.93 10.61 -34.20
CA HIS A 172 -16.95 9.70 -33.06
C HIS A 172 -17.72 10.35 -31.91
N ASN A 173 -19.02 10.05 -31.82
CA ASN A 173 -19.80 10.39 -30.65
C ASN A 173 -19.46 9.36 -29.57
N HIS A 174 -18.84 9.82 -28.49
CA HIS A 174 -18.63 9.03 -27.28
C HIS A 174 -19.88 9.08 -26.42
N MET A 175 -20.28 7.94 -25.85
CA MET A 175 -21.49 7.83 -25.05
C MET A 175 -21.22 7.10 -23.75
N LEU A 176 -21.93 7.54 -22.72
CA LEU A 176 -21.84 7.01 -21.38
C LEU A 176 -23.13 6.27 -21.06
N MET A 177 -23.04 4.98 -20.72
CA MET A 177 -24.17 4.16 -20.28
C MET A 177 -24.09 3.99 -18.77
N ARG A 178 -25.20 4.22 -18.07
CA ARG A 178 -25.31 4.11 -16.60
C ARG A 178 -26.07 2.85 -16.20
#